data_AF-A0A4S0NBW5-F1
#
_entry.id   AF-A0A4S0NBW5-F1
#
_cell.length_a   1.000
_cell.length_b   1.000
_cell.length_c   1.000
_cell.angle_alpha   90.00
_cell.angle_beta   90.00
_cell.angle_gamma   90.00
#
_symmetry.space_group_name_H-M   'P 1'
#
loop_
_entity.id
_entity.type
_entity.pdbx_description
1 polymer ?
#
loop_
_entity_poly.entity_id
_entity_poly.type
_entity_poly.pdbx_seq_one_letter_code
_entity_poly.pdbx_strand_id
1 'polypeptide(L)' 'MGVVDPPPFSGFPRDDIAPGIRRIVLGEYLSFYRVSDSDIEIVRVLHGRRKIGADVPAP' A
#
# COMPACT_ATOMS: atom_id res chain seq x y z
N MET A 1 -3.97 -11.97 22.51
CA MET A 1 -3.74 -12.28 21.09
C MET A 1 -3.18 -11.01 20.45
N GLY A 2 -1.86 -10.83 20.45
CA GLY A 2 -1.24 -9.62 19.89
C GLY A 2 -1.39 -9.61 18.37
N VAL A 3 -1.68 -8.44 17.79
CA VAL A 3 -1.62 -8.25 16.34
C VAL A 3 -0.19 -8.57 15.93
N VAL A 4 -0.02 -9.67 15.21
CA VAL A 4 1.27 -10.00 14.59
C VAL A 4 1.34 -9.09 13.38
N ASP A 5 2.28 -8.14 13.39
CA ASP A 5 2.47 -7.27 12.24
C ASP A 5 2.78 -8.16 11.03
N PRO A 6 2.03 -8.00 9.93
CA PRO A 6 2.26 -8.81 8.75
C PRO A 6 3.65 -8.42 8.20
N PRO A 7 4.47 -9.40 7.76
CA PRO A 7 5.83 -9.13 7.28
C PRO A 7 5.84 -7.99 6.26
N PRO A 8 6.89 -7.15 6.16
CA PRO A 8 6.89 -5.97 5.30
C PRO A 8 6.52 -6.28 3.83
N PHE A 9 6.83 -7.48 3.36
CA PHE A 9 6.56 -7.94 2.00
C PHE A 9 5.18 -8.61 1.80
N SER A 10 4.34 -8.67 2.83
CA SER A 10 3.00 -9.28 2.81
C SER A 10 1.97 -8.49 2.00
N GLY A 11 2.16 -7.19 1.83
CA GLY A 11 1.28 -6.33 1.04
C GLY A 11 1.37 -6.63 -0.45
N PHE A 12 0.24 -6.49 -1.15
CA PHE A 12 0.12 -6.69 -2.58
C PHE A 12 0.89 -5.61 -3.35
N PRO A 13 1.76 -5.96 -4.31
CA PRO A 13 2.39 -5.00 -5.20
C PRO A 13 1.34 -4.17 -5.97
N ARG A 14 1.60 -2.87 -6.11
CA ARG A 14 0.82 -1.91 -6.89
C ARG A 14 1.75 -1.13 -7.83
N ASP A 15 2.56 -1.88 -8.57
CA ASP A 15 3.44 -1.31 -9.61
C ASP A 15 2.63 -0.60 -10.72
N ASP A 16 1.33 -0.89 -10.82
CA ASP A 16 0.38 -0.14 -11.65
C ASP A 16 0.21 1.33 -11.22
N ILE A 17 0.40 1.64 -9.93
CA ILE A 17 0.37 3.02 -9.40
C ILE A 17 1.75 3.67 -9.49
N ALA A 18 2.77 2.99 -8.95
CA ALA A 18 4.17 3.40 -9.04
C ALA A 18 5.09 2.23 -8.66
N PRO A 19 6.30 2.13 -9.23
CA PRO A 19 7.23 1.05 -8.93
C PRO A 19 7.53 0.89 -7.44
N GLY A 20 7.47 -0.34 -6.92
CA GLY A 20 7.84 -0.67 -5.55
C GLY A 20 6.79 -0.30 -4.50
N ILE A 21 5.65 0.26 -4.89
CA ILE A 21 4.52 0.49 -3.98
C ILE A 21 3.84 -0.85 -3.66
N ARG A 22 3.53 -1.03 -2.39
CA ARG A 22 2.73 -2.12 -1.86
C ARG A 22 1.49 -1.58 -1.18
N ARG A 23 0.44 -2.39 -1.14
CA ARG A 23 -0.82 -2.08 -0.47
C ARG A 23 -1.19 -3.17 0.51
N ILE A 24 -1.60 -2.76 1.71
CA ILE A 24 -2.21 -3.65 2.71
C ILE A 24 -3.55 -3.10 3.21
N VAL A 25 -4.48 -3.99 3.52
CA VAL A 25 -5.79 -3.67 4.10
C VAL A 25 -5.68 -3.72 5.62
N LEU A 26 -6.03 -2.63 6.29
CA LEU A 26 -6.06 -2.53 7.75
C LEU A 26 -7.46 -2.02 8.15
N GLY A 27 -8.35 -2.96 8.50
CA GLY A 27 -9.76 -2.64 8.74
C GLY A 27 -10.42 -2.00 7.51
N GLU A 28 -11.00 -0.81 7.68
CA GLU A 28 -11.62 -0.05 6.57
C GLU A 28 -10.65 0.78 5.73
N TYR A 29 -9.34 0.68 6.00
CA TYR A 29 -8.31 1.51 5.37
C TYR A 29 -7.35 0.69 4.50
N LEU A 30 -6.75 1.40 3.54
CA LEU A 30 -5.68 0.92 2.69
C LEU A 30 -4.42 1.74 2.99
N SER A 31 -3.37 1.07 3.43
CA SER A 31 -2.03 1.66 3.55
C SER A 31 -1.23 1.36 2.30
N PHE A 32 -0.68 2.40 1.69
CA PHE A 32 0.29 2.34 0.60
C PHE A 32 1.66 2.65 1.15
N TYR A 33 2.63 1.77 0.90
CA TYR A 33 3.96 1.88 1.46
C TYR A 33 5.00 1.31 0.50
N ARG A 34 6.27 1.63 0.74
CA ARG A 34 7.42 0.99 0.08
C ARG A 34 8.36 0.47 1.14
N VAL A 35 9.09 -0.58 0.79
CA VAL A 35 10.10 -1.20 1.65
C VAL A 35 11.47 -0.85 1.07
N SER A 36 12.34 -0.29 1.89
CA SER A 36 13.77 -0.12 1.60
C SER A 36 14.56 -1.21 2.35
N ASP A 37 15.89 -1.19 2.21
CA ASP A 37 16.76 -2.11 2.94
C ASP A 37 16.72 -1.88 4.46
N SER A 38 16.43 -0.66 4.91
CA SER A 38 16.47 -0.26 6.32
C SER A 38 15.13 0.06 6.95
N ASP A 39 14.10 0.32 6.15
CA ASP A 39 12.86 0.92 6.64
C ASP A 39 11.63 0.63 5.77
N ILE A 40 10.48 1.02 6.32
CA ILE A 40 9.20 1.02 5.64
C ILE A 40 8.69 2.46 5.62
N GLU A 41 8.51 3.00 4.42
CA GLU A 41 7.92 4.32 4.25
C GLU A 41 6.43 4.20 3.97
N ILE A 42 5.60 4.71 4.87
CA ILE A 42 4.16 4.85 4.64
C ILE A 42 3.93 6.08 3.75
N VAL A 43 3.54 5.84 2.50
CA VAL A 43 3.33 6.88 1.49
C VAL A 43 1.98 7.57 1.69
N ARG A 44 0.91 6.78 1.85
CA ARG A 44 -0.46 7.27 2.08
C ARG A 44 -1.31 6.23 2.80
N VAL A 45 -2.25 6.70 3.61
CA VAL A 45 -3.36 5.90 4.16
C VAL A 45 -4.66 6.47 3.62
N LEU A 46 -5.47 5.64 2.99
CA LEU A 46 -6.73 6.03 2.35
C LEU A 46 -7.88 5.16 2.86
N HIS A 47 -9.09 5.72 2.93
CA HIS A 47 -10.28 4.95 3.22
C HIS A 47 -10.60 3.98 2.07
N GLY A 48 -10.82 2.70 2.36
CA GLY A 48 -10.99 1.62 1.37
C GLY A 48 -12.26 1.72 0.52
N ARG A 49 -13.24 2.52 0.96
CA ARG A 49 -14.46 2.86 0.19
C ARG A 49 -14.19 3.75 -1.03
N ARG A 50 -12.97 4.27 -1.21
CA ARG A 50 -12.58 5.05 -2.39
C ARG A 50 -12.23 4.14 -3.55
N LYS A 51 -12.63 4.51 -4.77
CA LYS A 51 -12.07 3.92 -5.98
C LYS A 51 -10.64 4.45 -6.14
N ILE A 52 -9.65 3.56 -6.02
CA ILE A 52 -8.23 3.92 -6.06
C ILE A 52 -7.57 3.16 -7.20
N GLY A 53 -7.03 3.90 -8.16
CA GLY A 53 -6.28 3.38 -9.30
C GLY A 53 -5.15 4.34 -9.66
N ALA A 54 -4.33 3.93 -10.62
CA ALA A 54 -3.37 4.82 -11.25
C ALA A 54 -4.11 5.99 -11.92
N ASP A 55 -3.46 7.15 -11.94
CA ASP A 55 -3.88 8.20 -12.85
C ASP A 55 -3.52 7.73 -14.27
N VAL A 56 -4.52 7.35 -15.05
CA VAL A 56 -4.31 7.02 -16.46
C VAL A 56 -4.30 8.36 -17.19
N PRO A 57 -3.16 8.81 -17.73
CA PRO A 57 -3.14 10.05 -18.49
C PRO A 57 -4.16 9.95 -19.63
N ALA A 58 -4.86 11.06 -19.89
CA ALA A 58 -5.76 11.15 -21.03
C ALA A 58 -4.99 10.77 -22.32
N PRO A 59 -5.64 10.07 -23.27
CA PRO A 59 -4.99 9.64 -24.51
C PRO A 59 -4.44 10.81 -25.33
#